data_AF-A0A543NH22-F1
#
_entry.id   AF-A0A543NH22-F1
#
_cell.length_a   1.000
_cell.length_b   1.000
_cell.length_c   1.000
_cell.angle_alpha   90.00
_cell.angle_beta   90.00
_cell.angle_gamma   90.00
#
_symmetry.space_group_name_H-M   'P 1'
#
loop_
_entity.id
_entity.type
_entity.pdbx_description
1 polymer ?
#
loop_
_entity_poly.entity_id
_entity_poly.type
_entity_poly.pdbx_seq_one_letter_code
_entity_poly.pdbx_strand_id
1 'polypeptide(L)'
;MSNTGIQAALALSTPVSRLRPYGPEPPAPCPDLDGLREVAVAHSSLWDVRPSGDAKVPYQARHRVRPGIEVQCSDLEMLDEILRTVVPPNRVRSYIQAGGSRA
;
A
#
# COMPACT_ATOMS: atom_id res chain seq x y z
N MET A 1 -20.64 -67.69 -17.63
CA MET A 1 -20.09 -67.38 -16.29
C MET A 1 -18.61 -67.04 -16.48
N SER A 2 -18.24 -65.77 -16.31
CA SER A 2 -16.94 -65.30 -15.83
C SER A 2 -16.94 -63.78 -15.87
N ASN A 3 -16.59 -63.23 -14.72
CA ASN A 3 -16.76 -61.84 -14.30
C ASN A 3 -15.38 -61.19 -14.27
N THR A 4 -15.16 -60.09 -14.97
CA THR A 4 -13.99 -59.19 -14.82
C THR A 4 -14.39 -57.87 -15.52
N GLY A 5 -14.65 -56.75 -14.86
CA GLY A 5 -13.91 -56.14 -13.75
C GLY A 5 -12.93 -55.11 -14.33
N ILE A 6 -12.91 -53.90 -13.74
CA ILE A 6 -11.92 -52.81 -13.94
C ILE A 6 -12.29 -51.81 -15.06
N GLN A 7 -12.28 -50.49 -14.90
CA GLN A 7 -12.33 -49.51 -13.81
C GLN A 7 -12.38 -48.14 -14.50
N ALA A 8 -12.74 -47.10 -13.75
CA ALA A 8 -12.78 -45.72 -14.17
C ALA A 8 -11.52 -45.24 -14.90
N ALA A 9 -11.71 -44.56 -16.02
CA ALA A 9 -10.77 -43.55 -16.50
C ALA A 9 -11.48 -42.20 -16.46
N LEU A 10 -11.70 -41.71 -15.23
CA LEU A 10 -11.89 -40.27 -15.01
C LEU A 10 -10.56 -39.62 -15.44
N ALA A 11 -10.54 -39.13 -16.68
CA ALA A 11 -9.49 -38.26 -17.16
C ALA A 11 -9.49 -37.00 -16.29
N LEU A 12 -8.67 -37.01 -15.23
CA LEU A 12 -8.28 -35.83 -14.50
C LEU A 12 -7.51 -34.94 -15.49
N SER A 13 -8.24 -34.07 -16.18
CA SER A 13 -7.68 -32.94 -16.90
C SER A 13 -7.14 -31.96 -15.86
N THR A 14 -5.95 -32.24 -15.33
CA THR A 14 -5.20 -31.32 -14.51
C THR A 14 -4.97 -30.05 -15.35
N PRO A 15 -5.47 -28.87 -14.94
CA PRO A 15 -4.96 -27.65 -15.56
C PRO A 15 -3.49 -27.57 -15.15
N VAL A 16 -2.60 -27.82 -16.11
CA VAL A 16 -1.18 -27.46 -15.98
C VAL A 16 -1.16 -25.94 -15.86
N SER A 17 -1.27 -25.47 -14.62
CA SER A 17 -0.98 -24.10 -14.25
C SER A 17 0.50 -23.91 -14.53
N ARG A 18 0.81 -23.41 -15.73
CA ARG A 18 2.16 -22.99 -16.09
C ARG A 18 2.46 -21.78 -15.22
N LEU A 19 2.88 -22.02 -13.98
CA LEU A 19 3.58 -21.02 -13.19
C LEU A 19 4.73 -20.54 -14.06
N ARG A 20 4.65 -19.30 -14.57
CA ARG A 20 5.79 -18.66 -15.21
C ARG A 20 6.94 -18.75 -14.20
N PRO A 21 8.11 -19.27 -14.59
CA PRO A 21 9.30 -19.15 -13.75
C PRO A 21 9.43 -17.66 -13.41
N TYR A 22 9.45 -17.34 -12.12
CA TYR A 22 9.79 -16.01 -11.65
C TYR A 22 11.21 -15.72 -12.15
N GLY A 23 11.32 -15.04 -13.29
CA GLY A 23 12.57 -14.44 -13.70
C GLY A 23 13.02 -13.46 -12.61
N PRO A 24 14.33 -13.15 -12.52
CA PRO A 24 14.81 -12.16 -11.57
C PRO A 24 13.99 -10.87 -11.73
N GLU A 25 13.41 -10.38 -10.63
CA GLU A 25 12.71 -9.09 -10.60
C GLU A 25 13.70 -8.05 -11.14
N PRO A 26 13.34 -7.25 -12.16
CA PRO A 26 14.23 -6.22 -12.66
C PRO A 26 14.68 -5.33 -11.50
N PRO A 27 15.94 -4.85 -11.51
CA PRO A 27 16.44 -4.00 -10.43
C PRO A 27 15.51 -2.80 -10.26
N ALA A 28 15.14 -2.53 -9.00
CA ALA A 28 14.29 -1.40 -8.68
C ALA A 28 14.92 -0.11 -9.24
N PRO A 29 14.13 0.76 -9.91
CA PRO A 29 14.64 2.00 -10.46
C PRO A 29 15.24 2.85 -9.34
N CYS A 30 16.36 3.53 -9.64
CA CYS A 30 16.93 4.49 -8.71
C CYS A 30 15.90 5.58 -8.40
N PRO A 31 15.70 5.94 -7.12
CA PRO A 31 14.71 6.95 -6.76
C PRO A 31 15.10 8.34 -7.28
N ASP A 32 14.12 9.07 -7.79
CA ASP A 32 14.30 10.45 -8.23
C ASP A 32 14.31 11.38 -7.00
N LEU A 33 15.51 11.71 -6.55
CA LEU A 33 15.70 12.53 -5.36
C LEU A 33 15.48 14.03 -5.61
N ASP A 34 15.61 14.49 -6.86
CA ASP A 34 15.40 15.90 -7.18
C ASP A 34 13.91 16.19 -7.29
N GLY A 35 13.14 15.34 -7.98
CA GLY A 35 11.68 15.41 -7.98
C GLY A 35 11.08 15.28 -6.56
N LEU A 36 11.66 14.41 -5.72
CA LEU A 36 11.25 14.28 -4.32
C LEU A 36 11.43 15.60 -3.54
N ARG A 37 12.51 16.34 -3.78
CA ARG A 37 12.76 17.64 -3.13
C ARG A 37 11.71 18.67 -3.55
N GLU A 38 11.32 18.68 -4.81
CA GLU A 38 10.27 19.59 -5.31
C GLU A 38 8.93 19.31 -4.63
N VAL A 39 8.52 18.04 -4.56
CA VAL A 39 7.30 17.61 -3.84
C VAL A 39 7.40 17.96 -2.36
N ALA A 40 8.57 17.76 -1.74
CA ALA A 40 8.79 18.10 -0.33
C ALA A 40 8.63 19.60 -0.06
N VAL A 41 9.08 20.47 -0.97
CA VAL A 41 8.90 21.92 -0.87
C VAL A 41 7.44 22.30 -1.05
N ALA A 42 6.77 21.77 -2.08
CA ALA A 42 5.37 22.06 -2.39
C ALA A 42 4.42 21.71 -1.23
N HIS A 43 4.66 20.59 -0.54
CA HIS A 43 3.81 20.08 0.54
C HIS A 43 4.36 20.32 1.95
N SER A 44 5.42 21.12 2.07
CA SER A 44 6.15 21.37 3.33
C SER A 44 5.29 21.92 4.48
N SER A 45 4.15 22.53 4.17
CA SER A 45 3.22 23.11 5.14
C SER A 45 2.56 22.05 6.04
N LEU A 46 2.21 20.89 5.49
CA LEU A 46 1.48 19.82 6.19
C LEU A 46 2.25 18.52 6.25
N TRP A 47 3.21 18.32 5.36
CA TRP A 47 3.89 17.04 5.18
C TRP A 47 5.40 17.14 5.38
N ASP A 48 5.96 16.05 5.88
CA ASP A 48 7.39 15.79 6.02
C ASP A 48 7.71 14.64 5.06
N VAL A 49 8.24 14.99 3.89
CA VAL A 49 8.50 14.08 2.76
C VAL A 49 9.95 13.63 2.80
N ARG A 50 10.20 12.32 2.68
CA ARG A 50 11.51 11.70 2.84
C ARG A 50 11.67 10.49 1.91
N PRO A 51 12.90 10.15 1.53
CA PRO A 51 13.16 8.86 0.88
C PRO A 51 12.93 7.74 1.88
N SER A 52 12.27 6.68 1.43
CA SER A 52 12.11 5.42 2.14
C SER A 52 13.35 4.54 1.96
N GLY A 53 13.57 3.64 2.91
CA GLY A 53 14.55 2.56 2.78
C GLY A 53 14.05 1.37 1.95
N ASP A 54 12.77 1.35 1.56
CA ASP A 54 12.17 0.29 0.77
C ASP A 54 12.23 0.62 -0.72
N ALA A 55 12.90 -0.23 -1.50
CA ALA A 55 13.06 -0.07 -2.93
C ALA A 55 11.73 -0.18 -3.71
N LYS A 56 10.69 -0.80 -3.14
CA LYS A 56 9.36 -0.94 -3.77
C LYS A 56 8.50 0.30 -3.55
N VAL A 57 8.74 1.03 -2.47
CA VAL A 57 8.04 2.27 -2.11
C VAL A 57 9.06 3.32 -1.66
N PRO A 58 9.91 3.81 -2.57
CA PRO A 58 11.04 4.67 -2.24
C PRO A 58 10.65 6.05 -1.73
N TYR A 59 9.38 6.44 -1.81
CA TYR A 59 8.92 7.75 -1.37
C TYR A 59 7.98 7.63 -0.18
N GLN A 60 8.26 8.37 0.88
CA GLN A 60 7.50 8.37 2.13
C GLN A 60 7.12 9.79 2.51
N ALA A 61 5.92 9.98 3.06
CA ALA A 61 5.48 11.25 3.60
C ALA A 61 4.72 11.06 4.90
N ARG A 62 5.04 11.89 5.90
CA ARG A 62 4.39 11.88 7.21
C ARG A 62 3.71 13.20 7.48
N HIS A 63 2.47 13.16 7.97
CA HIS A 63 1.73 14.37 8.31
C HIS A 63 2.31 15.02 9.58
N ARG A 64 2.66 16.31 9.51
CA ARG A 64 3.33 17.04 10.60
C ARG A 64 2.45 17.23 11.84
N VAL A 65 1.18 17.56 11.65
CA VAL A 65 0.24 17.88 12.74
C VAL A 65 -0.48 16.64 13.29
N ARG A 66 -0.47 15.52 12.56
CA ARG A 66 -1.31 14.36 12.87
C ARG A 66 -0.45 13.11 12.93
N PRO A 67 0.06 12.78 14.13
CA PRO A 67 0.84 11.57 14.31
C PRO A 67 -0.05 10.37 13.97
N GLY A 68 0.43 9.51 13.07
CA GLY A 68 -0.28 8.31 12.58
C GLY A 68 -0.79 8.39 11.14
N ILE A 69 -0.68 9.53 10.46
CA ILE A 69 -0.91 9.61 9.01
C ILE A 69 0.44 9.57 8.30
N GLU A 70 0.68 8.45 7.62
CA GLU A 70 1.86 8.20 6.83
C GLU A 70 1.46 7.59 5.49
N VAL A 71 2.15 7.99 4.43
CA VAL A 71 1.93 7.52 3.07
C VAL A 71 3.28 7.05 2.52
N GLN A 72 3.26 5.93 1.83
CA GLN A 72 4.40 5.41 1.09
C GLN A 72 3.96 5.10 -0.34
N CYS A 73 4.78 5.48 -1.32
CA CYS A 73 4.45 5.36 -2.73
C CYS A 73 5.64 4.86 -3.55
N SER A 74 5.32 4.12 -4.61
CA SER A 74 6.28 3.69 -5.63
C SER A 74 6.66 4.80 -6.61
N ASP A 75 5.82 5.84 -6.70
CA ASP A 75 5.87 6.89 -7.73
C ASP A 75 5.68 8.28 -7.10
N LEU A 76 6.37 9.30 -7.64
CA LEU A 76 6.28 10.69 -7.20
C LEU A 76 4.96 11.34 -7.59
N GLU A 77 4.43 11.08 -8.79
CA GLU A 77 3.15 11.64 -9.23
C GLU A 77 2.01 11.13 -8.33
N MET A 78 2.05 9.83 -8.02
CA MET A 78 1.09 9.24 -7.08
C MET A 78 1.23 9.84 -5.68
N LEU A 79 2.46 10.06 -5.21
CA LEU A 79 2.69 10.72 -3.94
C LEU A 79 2.08 12.13 -3.94
N ASP A 80 2.40 12.96 -4.93
CA ASP A 80 1.91 14.33 -5.06
C ASP A 80 0.37 14.40 -5.02
N GLU A 81 -0.29 13.54 -5.79
CA GLU A 81 -1.75 13.49 -5.85
C GLU A 81 -2.37 13.05 -4.51
N ILE A 82 -1.75 12.11 -3.80
CA ILE A 82 -2.20 11.69 -2.47
C ILE A 82 -2.02 12.84 -1.46
N LEU A 83 -0.88 13.51 -1.46
CA LEU A 83 -0.62 14.62 -0.53
C LEU A 83 -1.58 15.78 -0.75
N ARG A 84 -2.01 15.99 -2.00
CA ARG A 84 -3.04 16.96 -2.38
C ARG A 84 -4.45 16.53 -1.93
N THR A 85 -4.76 15.25 -1.99
CA THR A 85 -6.13 14.72 -1.80
C THR A 85 -6.44 14.33 -0.36
N VAL A 86 -5.43 13.96 0.43
CA VAL A 86 -5.64 13.52 1.81
C VAL A 86 -6.11 14.70 2.65
N VAL A 87 -7.43 14.78 2.84
CA VAL A 87 -8.07 15.62 3.84
C VAL A 87 -8.08 14.83 5.13
N PRO A 88 -7.25 15.18 6.12
CA PRO A 88 -7.16 14.36 7.30
C PRO A 88 -8.46 14.51 8.12
N PRO A 89 -9.01 13.41 8.67
CA PRO A 89 -10.39 13.36 9.17
C PRO A 89 -10.65 14.45 10.22
N ASN A 90 -11.59 15.36 9.97
CA ASN A 90 -11.90 16.41 10.95
C ASN A 90 -12.28 15.75 12.28
N ARG A 91 -11.47 15.93 13.33
CA ARG A 91 -11.80 15.41 14.65
C ARG A 91 -13.00 16.21 15.16
N VAL A 92 -14.20 15.73 14.86
CA VAL A 92 -15.39 16.12 15.61
C VAL A 92 -15.10 15.74 17.05
N ARG A 93 -14.96 16.75 17.90
CA ARG A 93 -14.80 16.62 19.35
C ARG A 93 -15.87 15.65 19.84
N SER A 94 -15.47 14.51 20.41
CA SER A 94 -16.44 13.59 21.01
C SER A 94 -17.13 14.29 22.18
N TYR A 95 -18.36 14.75 21.99
CA TYR A 95 -19.23 15.29 23.04
C TYR A 95 -19.83 14.17 23.91
N ILE A 96 -19.12 13.07 24.14
CA ILE A 96 -19.49 12.17 25.23
C ILE A 96 -19.06 12.84 26.53
N GLN A 97 -19.81 13.88 26.86
CA GLN A 97 -20.16 14.24 28.21
C GLN A 97 -21.06 13.11 28.72
N ALA A 98 -20.46 11.99 29.11
CA ALA A 98 -20.99 11.23 30.24
C ALA A 98 -20.64 12.12 31.45
N GLY A 99 -21.39 13.18 31.77
CA GLY A 99 -22.81 13.03 32.07
C GLY A 99 -22.85 12.23 33.35
N GLY A 100 -22.39 12.84 34.44
CA GLY A 100 -22.31 12.20 35.74
C GLY A 100 -23.64 11.61 36.15
N SER A 101 -23.62 10.34 36.53
CA SER A 101 -24.60 9.75 37.44
C SER A 101 -24.00 9.76 38.84
N ARG A 102 -24.55 10.63 39.68
CA ARG A 102 -24.45 10.62 41.16
C ARG A 102 -24.82 9.24 41.69
N ALA A 103 -24.04 8.73 42.65
CA ALA A 103 -24.45 8.30 43.99
C ALA A 103 -23.22 7.80 44.75
#